data_AF-A0A151MYT9-F1
#
_entry.id   AF-A0A151MYT9-F1
#
_cell.length_a   1.000
_cell.length_b   1.000
_cell.length_c   1.000
_cell.angle_alpha   90.00
_cell.angle_beta   90.00
_cell.angle_gamma   90.00
#
_symmetry.space_group_name_H-M   'P 1'
#
loop_
_entity.id
_entity.type
_entity.pdbx_description
1 polymer ?
#
loop_
_entity_poly.entity_id
_entity_poly.type
_entity_poly.pdbx_seq_one_letter_code
_entity_poly.pdbx_strand_id
1 'polypeptide(L)' 'MTEAANECSIKVLCRFRPLNQAEILRGDRFLPVFQGDDSVVLGGKPYVFDRVFPPNTTQEQVYHACAMQIVKGEGG' A
#
# COMPACT_ATOMS: atom_id res chain seq x y z
N MET A 1 4.28 -34.56 10.11
CA MET A 1 4.53 -33.37 9.28
C MET A 1 3.80 -32.24 9.97
N THR A 2 4.53 -31.56 10.86
CA THR A 2 4.00 -30.59 11.82
C THR A 2 3.80 -29.25 11.12
N GLU A 3 2.64 -28.64 11.32
CA GLU A 3 2.31 -27.27 10.89
C GLU A 3 3.49 -26.34 11.18
N ALA A 4 4.05 -25.75 10.12
CA ALA A 4 4.81 -24.52 10.27
C ALA A 4 3.77 -23.45 10.61
N ALA A 5 3.61 -23.17 11.91
CA ALA A 5 2.93 -21.97 12.36
C ALA A 5 3.43 -20.79 11.53
N ASN A 6 2.49 -20.07 10.94
CA ASN A 6 2.67 -18.98 9.99
C ASN A 6 3.36 -17.78 10.67
N GLU A 7 4.65 -17.89 10.98
CA GLU A 7 5.39 -16.96 11.86
C GLU A 7 5.55 -15.53 11.30
N CYS A 8 5.02 -15.23 10.10
CA CYS A 8 4.96 -13.86 9.61
C CYS A 8 3.80 -13.65 8.61
N SER A 9 2.56 -13.57 9.11
CA SER A 9 1.37 -13.27 8.29
C SER A 9 1.09 -11.77 8.14
N ILE A 10 1.97 -10.90 8.64
CA ILE A 10 1.81 -9.45 8.60
C ILE A 10 2.06 -8.98 7.17
N LYS A 11 1.03 -8.40 6.55
CA LYS A 11 1.15 -7.66 5.29
C LYS A 11 1.20 -6.16 5.57
N VAL A 12 2.22 -5.49 5.07
CA VAL A 12 2.39 -4.05 5.13
C VAL A 12 2.09 -3.46 3.76
N LEU A 13 1.03 -2.64 3.67
CA LEU A 13 0.65 -1.97 2.44
C LEU A 13 0.86 -0.47 2.59
N CYS A 14 1.47 0.15 1.58
CA CYS A 14 1.69 1.58 1.53
C CYS A 14 0.58 2.25 0.71
N ARG A 15 -0.03 3.32 1.21
CA ARG A 15 -1.06 4.07 0.48
C ARG A 15 -0.72 5.54 0.40
N PHE A 16 -0.50 6.03 -0.81
CA PHE A 16 -0.32 7.45 -1.05
C PHE A 16 -1.67 8.12 -1.26
N ARG A 17 -1.91 9.24 -0.56
CA ARG A 17 -3.02 10.14 -0.86
C ARG A 17 -2.59 11.16 -1.92
N PRO A 18 -3.54 11.70 -2.71
CA PRO A 18 -3.25 12.86 -3.54
C PRO A 18 -2.89 14.07 -2.68
N LEU A 19 -2.20 15.03 -3.29
CA LEU A 19 -2.03 16.34 -2.70
C LEU A 19 -3.41 17.01 -2.60
N ASN A 20 -3.67 17.64 -1.46
CA ASN A 20 -4.86 18.45 -1.28
C ASN A 20 -4.65 19.86 -1.86
N GLN A 21 -5.73 20.64 -1.93
CA GLN A 21 -5.68 21.97 -2.53
C GLN A 21 -4.70 22.92 -1.84
N ALA A 22 -4.58 22.86 -0.51
CA ALA A 22 -3.68 23.73 0.24
C ALA A 22 -2.20 23.42 -0.05
N GLU A 23 -1.86 22.13 -0.19
CA GLU A 23 -0.51 21.68 -0.56
C GLU A 23 -0.14 22.12 -1.97
N ILE A 24 -1.08 21.99 -2.90
CA ILE A 24 -0.91 22.47 -4.28
C ILE A 24 -0.70 23.99 -4.30
N LEU A 25 -1.51 24.76 -3.57
CA LEU A 25 -1.39 26.22 -3.49
C LEU A 25 -0.10 26.69 -2.82
N ARG A 26 0.42 25.92 -1.85
CA ARG A 26 1.72 26.17 -1.22
C ARG A 26 2.88 25.89 -2.16
N GLY A 27 2.67 25.12 -3.23
CA GLY A 27 3.70 24.72 -4.19
C GLY A 27 4.39 23.40 -3.86
N ASP A 28 3.78 22.58 -3.01
CA ASP A 28 4.30 21.25 -2.69
C ASP A 28 4.30 20.37 -3.94
N ARG A 29 5.30 19.49 -4.05
CA ARG A 29 5.45 18.59 -5.18
C ARG A 29 5.14 17.16 -4.78
N PHE A 30 4.58 16.41 -5.71
CA PHE A 30 4.44 14.97 -5.55
C PHE A 30 5.80 14.32 -5.85
N LEU A 31 6.50 13.91 -4.79
CA LEU A 31 7.85 13.33 -4.85
C LEU A 31 7.93 11.80 -5.06
N PRO A 32 6.95 10.97 -4.65
CA PRO A 32 7.06 9.51 -4.79
C PRO A 32 7.18 9.08 -6.25
N VAL A 33 8.14 8.20 -6.53
CA VAL A 33 8.30 7.53 -7.83
C VAL A 33 7.98 6.05 -7.67
N PHE A 34 6.91 5.58 -8.31
CA PHE A 34 6.44 4.20 -8.21
C PHE A 34 7.25 3.28 -9.14
N GLN A 35 7.66 2.13 -8.63
CA GLN A 35 8.38 1.10 -9.36
C GLN A 35 7.60 -0.21 -9.22
N GLY A 36 6.72 -0.51 -10.18
CA GLY A 36 5.80 -1.64 -10.06
C GLY A 36 4.77 -1.43 -8.95
N ASP A 37 4.24 -2.54 -8.44
CA ASP A 37 3.10 -2.57 -7.51
C ASP A 37 3.50 -2.68 -6.04
N ASP A 38 4.79 -2.86 -5.74
CA ASP A 38 5.31 -3.16 -4.40
C ASP A 38 6.39 -2.17 -3.93
N SER A 39 6.90 -1.32 -4.82
CA SER A 39 8.06 -0.49 -4.56
C SER A 39 7.83 0.99 -4.87
N VAL A 40 8.42 1.85 -4.04
CA VAL A 40 8.40 3.31 -4.22
C VAL A 40 9.76 3.90 -3.87
N VAL A 41 10.22 4.85 -4.67
CA VAL A 41 11.46 5.60 -4.42
C VAL A 41 11.12 6.97 -3.87
N LEU A 42 11.71 7.30 -2.72
CA LEU A 42 11.59 8.61 -2.05
C LEU A 42 12.99 9.14 -1.75
N GLY A 43 13.30 10.33 -2.27
CA GLY A 43 14.62 10.95 -2.06
C GLY A 43 15.79 10.08 -2.56
N GLY A 44 15.57 9.33 -3.64
CA GLY A 44 16.56 8.40 -4.20
C GLY A 44 16.70 7.08 -3.44
N LYS A 45 15.94 6.85 -2.37
CA LYS A 45 15.94 5.59 -1.61
C LYS A 45 14.72 4.74 -1.96
N PRO A 46 14.89 3.46 -2.33
CA PRO A 46 13.79 2.55 -2.57
C PRO A 46 13.22 2.00 -1.25
N TYR A 47 11.91 1.82 -1.22
CA TYR A 47 11.16 1.19 -0.14
C TYR A 47 10.23 0.14 -0.75
N VAL A 48 10.22 -1.06 -0.16
CA VAL A 48 9.45 -2.21 -0.65
C VAL A 48 8.41 -2.60 0.40
N PHE A 49 7.21 -2.92 -0.06
CA PHE A 49 6.03 -3.28 0.73
C PHE A 49 5.33 -4.48 0.08
N ASP A 50 4.35 -5.10 0.74
CA ASP A 50 3.52 -6.12 0.10
C ASP A 50 2.68 -5.55 -1.06
N ARG A 51 2.35 -4.25 -0.97
CA ARG A 51 1.75 -3.47 -2.05
C ARG A 51 1.90 -1.98 -1.82
N VAL A 52 2.01 -1.21 -2.89
CA VAL A 52 1.98 0.26 -2.90
C VAL A 52 0.78 0.72 -3.73
N PHE A 53 -0.10 1.50 -3.11
CA PHE A 53 -1.26 2.10 -3.76
C PHE A 53 -0.95 3.54 -4.17
N PRO A 54 -0.98 3.87 -5.48
CA PRO A 54 -0.82 5.23 -5.97
C PRO A 54 -2.02 6.12 -5.60
N PRO A 55 -1.90 7.46 -5.72
CA PRO A 55 -2.92 8.44 -5.31
C PRO A 55 -4.31 8.30 -5.92
N ASN A 56 -4.42 7.64 -7.08
CA ASN A 56 -5.67 7.41 -7.79
C ASN A 56 -6.38 6.11 -7.34
N THR A 57 -5.82 5.37 -6.39
CA THR A 57 -6.41 4.12 -5.89
C THR A 57 -7.70 4.39 -5.12
N THR A 58 -8.77 3.69 -5.50
CA THR A 58 -10.09 3.83 -4.86
C THR A 58 -10.16 3.14 -3.50
N GLN A 59 -11.17 3.51 -2.70
CA GLN A 59 -11.46 2.84 -1.43
C GLN A 59 -11.75 1.35 -1.60
N GLU A 60 -12.49 0.99 -2.65
CA GLU A 60 -12.86 -0.39 -2.97
C GLU A 60 -11.62 -1.23 -3.28
N GLN A 61 -10.69 -0.72 -4.11
CA GLN A 61 -9.44 -1.41 -4.42
C GLN A 61 -8.60 -1.68 -3.16
N VAL A 62 -8.53 -0.71 -2.24
CA VAL A 62 -7.83 -0.89 -0.95
C VAL A 62 -8.54 -1.94 -0.09
N TYR A 63 -9.87 -1.92 0.00
CA TYR A 63 -10.63 -2.91 0.76
C TYR A 63 -10.41 -4.34 0.25
N HIS A 64 -10.51 -4.55 -1.06
CA HIS A 64 -10.31 -5.88 -1.66
C HIS A 64 -8.91 -6.42 -1.43
N ALA A 65 -7.89 -5.56 -1.48
CA ALA A 65 -6.50 -5.96 -1.29
C ALA A 65 -6.11 -6.16 0.17
N CYS A 66 -6.58 -5.30 1.09
CA CYS A 66 -6.17 -5.32 2.50
C CYS A 66 -7.07 -6.17 3.39
N ALA A 67 -8.39 -6.07 3.22
CA ALA A 67 -9.35 -6.45 4.26
C ALA A 67 -10.31 -7.56 3.85
N MET A 68 -10.62 -7.73 2.55
CA MET A 68 -11.60 -8.71 2.10
C MET A 68 -11.31 -10.13 2.59
N GLN A 69 -10.04 -10.55 2.56
CA GLN A 69 -9.63 -11.89 3.02
C GLN A 69 -9.75 -12.04 4.54
N ILE A 70 -9.53 -10.95 5.28
CA ILE A 70 -9.71 -10.92 6.74
C ILE A 70 -11.20 -11.04 7.09
N VAL A 71 -12.07 -10.34 6.36
CA VAL A 71 -13.52 -10.33 6.60
C VAL A 71 -14.18 -11.65 6.23
N LYS A 72 -13.71 -12.32 5.16
CA LYS A 72 -14.25 -13.63 4.74
C LYS A 72 -13.92 -14.76 5.72
N GLY A 73 -12.92 -14.58 6.59
CA GLY A 73 -12.45 -15.61 7.52
C GLY A 73 -11.70 -16.75 6.81
N GLU A 74 -10.78 -17.41 7.51
CA GLU A 74 -10.10 -18.65 7.07
C GLU A 74 -11.07 -19.85 7.14
N GLY A 75 -12.24 -19.75 6.50
CA GLY A 75 -13.32 -20.74 6.57
C GLY A 75 -13.98 -20.93 5.22
N GLY A 76 -13.28 -21.60 4.31
CA GLY A 76 -13.80 -22.22 3.10
C GLY A 76 -13.10 -23.55 2.89
#